data_AF-A0A0A9WYH7-F1
#
_entry.id   AF-A0A0A9WYH7-F1
#
_cell.length_a   1.000
_cell.length_b   1.000
_cell.length_c   1.000
_cell.angle_alpha   90.00
_cell.angle_beta   90.00
_cell.angle_gamma   90.00
#
_symmetry.space_group_name_H-M   'P 1'
#
loop_
_entity.id
_entity.type
_entity.pdbx_description
1 polymer ?
#
loop_
_entity_poly.entity_id
_entity_poly.type
_entity_poly.pdbx_seq_one_letter_code
_entity_poly.pdbx_strand_id
1 'polypeptide(L)'
;RLGRSPAGFPTTRTRRSIMSVAHALVALAVCTAATGFVFPASWKTCKWTDAKANDCLKTSVTAAIKTLKNGNDELGVEPIDPMHIDALSIEQGASSVVTIRLNFKNLKMMGMSSGSSSTEPSLI
;
A
#
# COMPACT_ATOMS: atom_id res chain seq x y z
N ARG A 1 -78.90 17.95 -5.82
CA ARG A 1 -78.83 16.78 -6.75
C ARG A 1 -77.91 17.21 -7.89
N LEU A 2 -76.80 16.55 -8.23
CA LEU A 2 -76.59 15.15 -8.58
C LEU A 2 -75.21 14.70 -8.12
N GLY A 3 -75.11 13.47 -7.61
CA GLY A 3 -73.83 12.83 -7.33
C GLY A 3 -73.25 12.12 -8.55
N ARG A 4 -71.93 11.92 -8.53
CA ARG A 4 -71.27 10.75 -9.14
C ARG A 4 -69.84 10.59 -8.61
N SER A 5 -69.60 9.51 -7.89
CA SER A 5 -68.30 8.82 -7.82
C SER A 5 -68.48 7.50 -8.61
N PRO A 6 -67.46 6.67 -8.94
CA PRO A 6 -65.99 6.81 -8.83
C PRO A 6 -65.26 6.44 -10.14
N ALA A 7 -63.96 6.72 -10.25
CA ALA A 7 -63.08 6.00 -11.18
C ALA A 7 -61.67 5.93 -10.61
N GLY A 8 -61.30 4.76 -10.10
CA GLY A 8 -59.92 4.44 -9.74
C GLY A 8 -59.07 4.30 -10.99
N PHE A 9 -57.86 4.87 -10.94
CA PHE A 9 -56.78 4.60 -11.90
C PHE A 9 -55.63 3.90 -11.15
N PRO A 10 -55.05 2.84 -11.72
CA PRO A 10 -53.98 2.08 -11.08
C PRO A 10 -52.65 2.82 -11.26
N THR A 11 -52.12 3.45 -10.21
CA THR A 11 -50.80 4.12 -10.21
C THR A 11 -49.80 3.42 -9.29
N THR A 12 -49.63 2.10 -9.42
CA THR A 12 -48.61 1.32 -8.70
C THR A 12 -47.43 0.88 -9.56
N ARG A 13 -47.34 1.28 -10.85
CA ARG A 13 -46.27 0.84 -11.76
C ARG A 13 -45.06 1.79 -11.87
N THR A 14 -45.21 3.07 -11.50
CA THR A 14 -44.16 4.10 -11.68
C THR A 14 -43.18 4.22 -10.51
N ARG A 15 -43.54 3.77 -9.30
CA ARG A 15 -42.66 3.86 -8.12
C ARG A 15 -41.42 2.97 -8.18
N ARG A 16 -41.50 1.80 -8.83
CA ARG A 16 -40.39 0.85 -8.93
C ARG A 16 -39.26 1.35 -9.85
N SER A 17 -39.62 1.98 -10.97
CA SER A 17 -38.64 2.50 -11.93
C SER A 17 -37.87 3.71 -11.39
N ILE A 18 -38.55 4.61 -10.67
CA ILE A 18 -37.92 5.81 -10.09
C ILE A 18 -36.94 5.42 -8.97
N MET A 19 -37.28 4.41 -8.14
CA MET A 19 -36.35 3.89 -7.12
C MET A 19 -35.09 3.28 -7.75
N SER A 20 -35.20 2.58 -8.88
CA SER A 20 -34.04 1.95 -9.52
C SER A 20 -33.09 2.97 -10.14
N VAL A 21 -33.62 4.05 -10.73
CA VAL A 21 -32.81 5.16 -11.27
C VAL A 21 -32.15 5.95 -10.14
N ALA A 22 -32.85 6.16 -9.02
CA ALA A 22 -32.28 6.81 -7.85
C ALA A 22 -31.13 5.99 -7.24
N HIS A 23 -31.26 4.66 -7.12
CA HIS A 23 -30.16 3.80 -6.66
C HIS A 23 -28.99 3.78 -7.65
N ALA A 24 -29.26 3.79 -8.96
CA ALA A 24 -28.22 3.86 -9.98
C ALA A 24 -27.46 5.21 -9.93
N LEU A 25 -28.15 6.33 -9.72
CA LEU A 25 -27.54 7.65 -9.55
C LEU A 25 -26.72 7.76 -8.27
N VAL A 26 -27.21 7.18 -7.17
CA VAL A 26 -26.47 7.12 -5.89
C VAL A 26 -25.24 6.23 -6.01
N ALA A 27 -25.32 5.10 -6.70
CA ALA A 27 -24.17 4.22 -6.94
C ALA A 27 -23.10 4.88 -7.85
N LEU A 28 -23.51 5.65 -8.85
CA LEU A 28 -22.59 6.38 -9.73
C LEU A 28 -21.84 7.48 -8.99
N ALA A 29 -22.49 8.14 -8.02
CA ALA A 29 -21.89 9.21 -7.21
C ALA A 29 -20.87 8.69 -6.17
N VAL A 30 -20.94 7.42 -5.77
CA VAL A 30 -20.03 6.83 -4.77
C VAL A 30 -18.68 6.40 -5.36
N CYS A 31 -18.55 6.31 -6.69
CA CYS A 31 -17.32 5.80 -7.34
C CYS A 31 -16.19 6.81 -7.56
N THR A 32 -16.31 8.09 -7.15
CA THR A 32 -15.32 9.12 -7.54
C THR A 32 -14.16 9.35 -6.56
N ALA A 33 -13.98 8.52 -5.53
CA ALA A 33 -12.85 8.64 -4.61
C ALA A 33 -11.83 7.51 -4.82
N ALA A 34 -11.21 7.45 -6.00
CA ALA A 34 -9.95 6.73 -6.16
C ALA A 34 -8.83 7.60 -5.57
N THR A 35 -8.68 7.58 -4.25
CA THR A 35 -7.50 8.17 -3.59
C THR A 35 -6.30 7.29 -3.91
N GLY A 36 -5.56 7.63 -4.96
CA GLY A 36 -4.23 7.07 -5.18
C GLY A 36 -3.29 7.55 -4.08
N PHE A 37 -2.40 6.67 -3.61
CA PHE A 37 -1.30 7.08 -2.74
C PHE A 37 -0.38 8.02 -3.54
N VAL A 38 -0.44 9.31 -3.23
CA VAL A 38 0.46 10.30 -3.82
C VAL A 38 1.78 10.19 -3.09
N PHE A 39 2.75 9.54 -3.72
CA PHE A 39 4.11 9.59 -3.22
C PHE A 39 4.64 11.03 -3.23
N PRO A 40 5.54 11.39 -2.30
CA PRO A 40 6.18 12.69 -2.32
C PRO A 40 6.75 12.97 -3.71
N ALA A 41 6.54 14.19 -4.22
CA ALA A 41 6.95 14.58 -5.58
C ALA A 41 8.46 14.43 -5.86
N SER A 42 9.26 14.23 -4.80
CA SER A 42 10.70 13.94 -4.88
C SER A 42 11.02 12.55 -5.43
N TRP A 43 10.07 11.59 -5.38
CA TRP A 43 10.30 10.22 -5.85
C TRP A 43 10.01 10.09 -7.34
N LYS A 44 10.99 9.63 -8.11
CA LYS A 44 10.83 9.41 -9.56
C LYS A 44 10.03 8.14 -9.80
N THR A 45 9.04 8.23 -10.68
CA THR A 45 8.28 7.06 -11.16
C THR A 45 8.98 6.50 -12.38
N CYS A 46 9.29 5.21 -12.38
CA CYS A 46 9.92 4.52 -13.50
C CYS A 46 8.88 3.83 -14.37
N LYS A 47 8.99 3.99 -15.68
CA LYS A 47 8.17 3.23 -16.64
C LYS A 47 8.86 1.90 -16.91
N TRP A 48 8.11 0.81 -16.76
CA TRP A 48 8.60 -0.55 -17.01
C TRP A 48 9.01 -0.81 -18.47
N THR A 49 8.48 -0.03 -19.42
CA THR A 49 8.74 -0.16 -20.86
C THR A 49 10.05 0.50 -21.30
N ASP A 50 10.75 1.20 -20.40
CA ASP A 50 12.01 1.87 -20.72
C ASP A 50 13.17 0.86 -20.70
N ALA A 51 14.07 0.94 -21.68
CA ALA A 51 15.28 0.14 -21.73
C ALA A 51 16.17 0.32 -20.49
N LYS A 52 16.04 1.45 -19.78
CA LYS A 52 16.78 1.76 -18.55
C LYS A 52 15.91 1.69 -17.29
N ALA A 53 14.82 0.92 -17.31
CA ALA A 53 13.93 0.78 -16.15
C ALA A 53 14.68 0.37 -14.87
N ASN A 54 15.67 -0.53 -14.97
CA ASN A 54 16.48 -0.98 -13.83
C ASN A 54 17.32 0.16 -13.21
N ASP A 55 17.98 0.98 -14.02
CA ASP A 55 18.79 2.10 -13.54
C ASP A 55 17.92 3.20 -12.92
N CYS A 56 16.76 3.46 -13.54
CA CYS A 56 15.76 4.36 -12.99
C CYS A 56 15.29 3.86 -11.62
N LEU A 57 14.95 2.57 -11.51
CA LEU A 57 14.44 1.99 -10.28
C LEU A 57 15.50 2.04 -9.18
N LYS A 58 16.75 1.66 -9.49
CA LYS A 58 17.88 1.75 -8.56
C LYS A 58 18.05 3.15 -7.99
N THR A 59 18.01 4.16 -8.86
CA THR A 59 18.14 5.56 -8.45
C THR A 59 16.96 6.01 -7.59
N SER A 60 15.75 5.64 -7.99
CA SER A 60 14.51 6.03 -7.32
C SER A 60 14.40 5.39 -5.93
N VAL A 61 14.71 4.11 -5.82
CA VAL A 61 14.75 3.36 -4.55
C VAL A 61 15.83 3.92 -3.63
N THR A 62 17.03 4.21 -4.17
CA THR A 62 18.10 4.83 -3.36
C THR A 62 17.67 6.19 -2.81
N ALA A 63 16.97 7.01 -3.60
CA ALA A 63 16.43 8.29 -3.15
C ALA A 63 15.32 8.11 -2.10
N ALA A 64 14.44 7.12 -2.28
CA ALA A 64 13.38 6.78 -1.34
C ALA A 64 13.95 6.34 0.01
N ILE A 65 14.93 5.42 0.02
CA ILE A 65 15.60 4.93 1.24
C ILE A 65 16.25 6.08 2.02
N LYS A 66 16.92 7.02 1.32
CA LYS A 66 17.52 8.20 1.96
C LYS A 66 16.47 9.13 2.56
N THR A 67 15.34 9.32 1.86
CA THR A 67 14.25 10.18 2.33
C THR A 67 13.53 9.56 3.52
N LEU A 68 13.35 8.24 3.51
CA LEU A 68 12.69 7.45 4.55
C LEU A 68 13.64 7.01 5.67
N LYS A 69 14.86 7.54 5.73
CA LYS A 69 15.86 7.18 6.74
C LYS A 69 15.28 7.23 8.16
N ASN A 70 14.57 8.31 8.46
CA ASN A 70 13.97 8.59 9.76
C ASN A 70 12.50 8.15 9.84
N GLY A 71 12.01 7.38 8.87
CA GLY A 71 10.60 6.99 8.78
C GLY A 71 9.73 8.05 8.11
N ASN A 72 8.45 7.73 7.98
CA ASN A 72 7.38 8.62 7.55
C ASN A 72 6.04 8.09 8.07
N ASP A 73 5.47 8.78 9.08
CA ASP A 73 4.20 8.39 9.70
C ASP A 73 3.01 8.48 8.74
N GLU A 74 3.02 9.41 7.78
CA GLU A 74 1.94 9.55 6.78
C GLU A 74 1.87 8.34 5.84
N LEU A 75 3.00 7.67 5.64
CA LEU A 75 3.10 6.45 4.84
C LEU A 75 3.13 5.18 5.71
N GLY A 76 3.07 5.31 7.03
CA GLY A 76 3.19 4.18 7.96
C GLY A 76 4.55 3.48 7.93
N VAL A 77 5.62 4.24 7.66
CA VAL A 77 6.99 3.71 7.55
C VAL A 77 7.78 4.06 8.80
N GLU A 78 8.23 3.04 9.53
CA GLU A 78 9.15 3.17 10.69
C GLU A 78 10.58 3.57 10.20
N PRO A 79 11.44 4.17 11.04
CA PRO A 79 12.81 4.50 10.67
C PRO A 79 13.59 3.31 10.12
N ILE A 80 14.11 3.48 8.91
CA ILE A 80 14.96 2.49 8.24
C ILE A 80 16.36 2.48 8.87
N ASP A 81 16.84 3.63 9.35
CA ASP A 81 18.19 3.76 9.90
C ASP A 81 18.27 4.92 10.92
N PRO A 82 18.37 4.64 12.23
CA PRO A 82 18.61 3.31 12.81
C PRO A 82 17.36 2.44 12.88
N MET A 83 17.47 1.19 12.45
CA MET A 83 16.42 0.17 12.63
C MET A 83 16.52 -0.44 14.02
N HIS A 84 15.39 -0.45 14.73
CA HIS A 84 15.27 -1.04 16.05
C HIS A 84 14.70 -2.45 15.97
N ILE A 85 15.38 -3.41 16.61
CA ILE A 85 14.93 -4.80 16.71
C ILE A 85 14.87 -5.18 18.18
N ASP A 86 13.68 -5.44 18.69
CA ASP A 86 13.46 -5.71 20.11
C ASP A 86 14.08 -7.03 20.57
N ALA A 87 13.99 -8.07 19.73
CA ALA A 87 14.58 -9.36 19.99
C ALA A 87 15.01 -10.05 18.69
N LEU A 88 16.22 -10.60 18.67
CA LEU A 88 16.75 -11.43 17.59
C LEU A 88 17.35 -12.69 18.20
N SER A 89 16.79 -13.85 17.84
CA SER A 89 17.35 -15.15 18.21
C SER A 89 17.96 -15.79 16.97
N ILE A 90 19.24 -16.13 17.03
CA ILE A 90 19.96 -16.82 15.98
C ILE A 90 20.37 -18.19 16.52
N GLU A 91 19.88 -19.25 15.87
CA GLU A 91 20.25 -20.62 16.19
C GLU A 91 21.17 -21.16 15.09
N GLN A 92 22.39 -21.56 15.47
CA GLN A 92 23.40 -22.09 14.56
C GLN A 92 23.77 -23.51 14.96
N GLY A 93 24.12 -24.33 13.95
CA GLY A 93 24.57 -25.70 14.19
C GLY A 93 23.45 -26.67 14.52
N ALA A 94 22.26 -26.50 13.95
CA ALA A 94 21.11 -27.41 14.15
C ALA A 94 21.44 -28.88 13.81
N SER A 95 22.39 -29.11 12.90
CA SER A 95 22.87 -30.44 12.50
C SER A 95 24.32 -30.73 12.94
N SER A 96 24.86 -29.97 13.90
CA SER A 96 26.24 -30.09 14.38
C SER A 96 26.29 -30.51 15.86
N VAL A 97 27.42 -31.09 16.28
CA VAL A 97 27.62 -31.56 17.68
C VAL A 97 27.53 -30.42 18.71
N VAL A 98 27.75 -29.18 18.27
CA VAL A 98 27.62 -27.98 19.09
C VAL A 98 26.53 -27.09 18.50
N THR A 99 25.46 -26.87 19.26
CA THR A 99 24.39 -25.91 18.94
C THR A 99 24.66 -24.60 19.67
N ILE A 100 24.69 -23.49 18.94
CA ILE A 100 24.89 -22.15 19.50
C ILE A 100 23.58 -21.37 19.34
N ARG A 101 23.05 -20.86 20.46
CA ARG A 101 21.87 -19.99 20.48
C ARG A 101 22.29 -18.59 20.92
N LEU A 102 22.24 -17.64 19.99
CA LEU A 102 22.55 -16.24 20.25
C LEU A 102 21.24 -15.46 20.40
N ASN A 103 20.98 -14.94 21.60
CA ASN A 103 19.80 -14.13 21.87
C ASN A 103 20.23 -12.68 22.08
N PHE A 104 19.84 -11.81 21.17
CA PHE A 104 20.04 -10.38 21.25
C PHE A 104 18.74 -9.68 21.62
N LYS A 105 18.83 -8.63 22.43
CA LYS A 105 17.70 -7.78 22.80
C LYS A 105 18.04 -6.33 22.53
N ASN A 106 17.06 -5.55 22.11
CA ASN A 106 17.19 -4.11 21.88
C ASN A 106 18.36 -3.77 20.94
N LEU A 107 18.44 -4.47 19.81
CA LEU A 107 19.45 -4.20 18.79
C LEU A 107 19.12 -2.90 18.05
N LYS A 108 20.17 -2.13 17.75
CA LYS A 108 20.10 -0.94 16.90
C LYS A 108 21.01 -1.17 15.70
N MET A 109 20.41 -1.38 14.53
CA MET A 109 21.14 -1.56 13.28
C MET A 109 21.28 -0.22 12.57
N MET A 110 22.52 0.15 12.22
CA MET A 110 22.85 1.42 11.58
C MET A 110 23.48 1.21 10.20
N GLY A 111 23.35 2.20 9.32
CA GLY A 111 24.04 2.22 8.02
C GLY A 111 23.24 1.65 6.85
N MET A 112 22.01 1.18 7.09
CA MET A 112 21.11 0.66 6.04
C MET A 112 20.78 1.72 4.98
N SER A 113 20.70 2.99 5.38
CA SER A 113 20.40 4.10 4.46
C SER A 113 21.51 4.39 3.43
N SER A 114 22.70 3.83 3.65
CA SER A 114 23.88 4.03 2.80
C SER A 114 24.15 2.88 1.82
N GLY A 115 23.48 1.73 1.99
CA GLY A 115 23.64 0.56 1.13
C GLY A 115 22.93 0.73 -0.21
N SER A 116 23.68 0.68 -1.30
CA SER A 116 23.10 0.47 -2.62
C SER A 116 22.60 -0.97 -2.70
N SER A 117 21.36 -1.15 -3.16
CA SER A 117 20.65 -2.43 -3.35
C SER A 117 21.57 -3.66 -3.37
N SER A 118 21.42 -4.54 -2.37
CA SER A 118 22.04 -5.87 -2.35
C SER A 118 21.58 -6.65 -3.58
N THR A 119 22.32 -6.50 -4.66
CA THR A 119 22.20 -7.37 -5.82
C THR A 119 22.91 -8.64 -5.39
N GLU A 120 22.14 -9.58 -4.85
CA GLU A 120 22.64 -10.95 -4.72
C GLU A 120 22.84 -11.44 -6.16
N PRO A 121 24.07 -11.76 -6.59
CA PRO A 121 24.23 -12.42 -7.87
C PRO A 121 23.49 -13.75 -7.73
N SER A 122 22.41 -13.92 -8.49
CA SER A 122 21.79 -15.23 -8.65
C SER A 122 22.89 -16.17 -9.11
N LEU A 123 23.35 -17.04 -8.20
CA LEU A 123 24.26 -18.12 -8.50
C LEU A 123 23.56 -19.06 -9.48
N ILE A 124 23.89 -18.92 -10.76
CA ILE A 124 23.81 -19.95 -11.79
C ILE A 124 25.23 -20.32 -12.18
#